data_AF-A0A9X8UHI0-F1
#
_entry.id   AF-A0A9X8UHI0-F1
#
_cell.length_a   1.000
_cell.length_b   1.000
_cell.length_c   1.000
_cell.angle_alpha   90.00
_cell.angle_beta   90.00
_cell.angle_gamma   90.00
#
_symmetry.space_group_name_H-M   'P 1'
#
loop_
_entity.id
_entity.type
_entity.pdbx_description
1 polymer ?
#
loop_
_entity_poly.entity_id
_entity_poly.type
_entity_poly.pdbx_seq_one_letter_code
_entity_poly.pdbx_strand_id
1 'polypeptide(L)' 'MKFVKDFSAYTYDRFSNRRTMAVTKAVGKAVMSSYEYDLRNRLLKETKKDKTSEETYVYRYD' A
#
# COMPACT_ATOMS: atom_id res chain seq x y z
N MET A 1 -17.41 14.40 21.62
CA MET A 1 -16.70 14.28 20.32
C MET A 1 -15.85 13.01 20.33
N LYS A 2 -16.05 12.06 19.40
CA LYS A 2 -15.10 10.96 19.16
C LYS A 2 -14.03 11.48 18.19
N PHE A 3 -12.77 11.55 18.63
CA PHE A 3 -11.66 11.77 17.72
C PHE A 3 -11.39 10.46 16.98
N VAL A 4 -11.61 10.44 15.66
CA VAL A 4 -11.11 9.34 14.83
C VAL A 4 -9.67 9.71 14.51
N LYS A 5 -8.71 8.95 15.06
CA LYS A 5 -7.27 9.15 14.82
C LYS A 5 -6.90 8.52 13.48
N ASP A 6 -6.06 9.20 12.71
CA ASP A 6 -5.45 8.61 11.52
C ASP A 6 -4.61 7.39 11.90
N PHE A 7 -4.79 6.29 11.18
CA PHE A 7 -4.12 5.01 11.44
C PHE A 7 -3.39 4.53 10.20
N SER A 8 -2.14 4.10 10.38
CA SER A 8 -1.33 3.48 9.33
C SER A 8 -0.75 2.16 9.81
N ALA A 9 -0.94 1.09 9.03
CA ALA A 9 -0.33 -0.21 9.25
C ALA A 9 0.48 -0.65 8.04
N TYR A 10 1.59 -1.34 8.30
CA TYR A 10 2.53 -1.81 7.28
C TYR A 10 2.87 -3.26 7.54
N THR A 11 3.03 -4.03 6.47
CA THR A 11 3.66 -5.35 6.53
C THR A 11 4.87 -5.37 5.62
N TYR A 12 5.80 -6.27 5.92
CA TYR A 12 7.05 -6.39 5.21
C TYR A 12 7.28 -7.82 4.75
N ASP A 13 7.96 -7.98 3.61
CA ASP A 13 8.47 -9.28 3.18
C ASP A 13 9.77 -9.65 3.93
N ARG A 14 10.34 -10.82 3.60
CA ARG A 14 11.58 -11.31 4.24
C ARG A 14 12.83 -10.46 3.98
N PHE A 15 12.76 -9.55 3.01
CA PHE A 15 13.85 -8.65 2.63
C PHE A 15 13.60 -7.22 3.18
N SER A 16 12.64 -7.07 4.09
CA SER A 16 12.22 -5.80 4.69
C SER A 16 11.61 -4.81 3.69
N ASN A 17 11.11 -5.28 2.55
CA ASN A 17 10.33 -4.44 1.65
C ASN A 17 8.90 -4.36 2.11
N ARG A 18 8.30 -3.18 1.98
CA ARG A 18 6.90 -2.98 2.33
C ARG A 18 6.02 -3.81 1.41
N ARG A 19 5.37 -4.84 1.93
CA ARG A 19 4.44 -5.68 1.16
C ARG A 19 3.03 -5.09 1.11
N THR A 20 2.56 -4.56 2.23
CA THR A 20 1.27 -3.86 2.29
C THR A 20 1.34 -2.56 3.09
N MET A 21 0.46 -1.64 2.76
CA MET A 21 0.17 -0.42 3.51
C MET A 21 -1.34 -0.27 3.64
N ALA A 22 -1.85 -0.03 4.84
CA ALA A 22 -3.23 0.39 5.06
C ALA A 22 -3.22 1.74 5.76
N VAL A 23 -3.86 2.74 5.15
CA VAL A 23 -4.03 4.09 5.74
C VAL A 23 -5.50 4.36 5.89
N THR A 24 -5.95 4.60 7.12
CA THR A 24 -7.31 5.04 7.43
C THR A 24 -7.25 6.47 7.95
N LYS A 25 -7.92 7.39 7.25
CA LYS A 25 -8.09 8.77 7.70
C LYS A 25 -9.38 8.91 8.51
N ALA A 26 -9.40 9.88 9.41
CA ALA A 26 -10.52 10.19 10.32
C ALA A 26 -11.92 10.22 9.66
N VAL A 27 -12.00 10.59 8.38
CA VAL A 27 -13.24 10.72 7.59
C VAL A 27 -13.67 9.40 6.91
N GLY A 28 -13.17 8.25 7.38
CA GLY A 28 -13.54 6.92 6.84
C GLY A 28 -12.97 6.62 5.46
N LYS A 29 -12.01 7.42 4.98
CA LYS A 29 -11.21 7.13 3.79
C LYS A 29 -10.14 6.13 4.17
N ALA A 30 -10.31 4.88 3.75
CA ALA A 30 -9.30 3.84 3.88
C ALA A 30 -8.71 3.56 2.49
N VAL A 31 -7.39 3.57 2.40
CA VAL A 31 -6.65 3.17 1.20
C VAL A 31 -5.74 2.02 1.58
N MET A 32 -5.77 0.97 0.78
CA MET A 32 -4.87 -0.17 0.87
C MET A 32 -3.94 -0.18 -0.34
N SER A 33 -2.65 -0.33 -0.10
CA SER A 33 -1.66 -0.54 -1.15
C SER A 33 -0.96 -1.88 -0.98
N SER A 34 -0.73 -2.59 -2.08
CA SER A 34 0.13 -3.77 -2.15
C SER A 34 1.28 -3.55 -3.12
N TYR A 35 2.44 -4.13 -2.79
CA TYR A 35 3.68 -3.94 -3.53
C TYR A 35 4.32 -5.29 -3.84
N GLU A 36 4.74 -5.46 -5.09
CA GLU A 36 5.44 -6.65 -5.57
C GLU A 36 6.83 -6.24 -6.06
N TYR A 37 7.85 -7.02 -5.71
CA TYR A 37 9.25 -6.70 -6.00
C TYR A 37 9.92 -7.83 -6.77
N ASP A 38 10.94 -7.50 -7.57
CA ASP A 38 11.81 -8.48 -8.21
C ASP A 38 12.90 -9.00 -7.24
N LEU A 39 13.68 -9.98 -7.71
CA LEU A 39 14.78 -10.57 -6.93
C LEU A 39 15.93 -9.61 -6.62
N ARG A 40 16.00 -8.46 -7.30
CA ARG A 40 16.99 -7.39 -7.08
C ARG A 40 16.43 -6.27 -6.21
N ASN A 41 15.28 -6.52 -5.59
CA ASN A 41 14.62 -5.59 -4.71
C ASN A 41 14.03 -4.34 -5.38
N ARG A 42 13.70 -4.43 -6.67
CA ARG A 42 13.07 -3.34 -7.43
C ARG A 42 11.56 -3.53 -7.47
N LEU A 43 10.80 -2.46 -7.30
CA LEU A 43 9.34 -2.48 -7.30
C LEU A 43 8.80 -2.83 -8.69
N LEU A 44 8.14 -3.96 -8.87
CA LEU A 44 7.51 -4.36 -10.13
C LEU A 44 6.08 -3.87 -10.26
N LYS A 45 5.35 -3.81 -9.15
CA LYS A 45 3.92 -3.48 -9.17
C LYS A 45 3.47 -2.82 -7.88
N GLU A 46 2.67 -1.78 -8.02
CA GLU A 46 1.88 -1.20 -6.93
C GLU A 46 0.40 -1.28 -7.31
N THR A 47 -0.43 -1.81 -6.41
CA THR A 47 -1.90 -1.72 -6.53
C THR A 47 -2.41 -0.88 -5.38
N LYS A 48 -3.14 0.20 -5.66
CA LYS A 48 -3.82 1.06 -4.69
C LYS A 48 -5.31 0.83 -4.80
N LYS A 49 -5.96 0.57 -3.68
CA LYS A 49 -7.39 0.30 -3.62
C LYS A 49 -8.03 1.10 -2.52
N ASP A 50 -9.09 1.81 -2.86
CA ASP A 50 -10.04 2.36 -1.89
C ASP A 50 -11.38 1.64 -2.01
N LYS A 51 -12.46 2.22 -1.45
CA LYS A 51 -13.79 1.60 -1.49
C LYS A 51 -14.43 1.59 -2.88
N THR A 52 -13.97 2.46 -3.77
CA THR A 52 -14.63 2.80 -5.03
C THR A 52 -13.74 2.59 -6.25
N SER A 53 -12.42 2.61 -6.08
CA SER A 53 -11.45 2.49 -7.16
C SER A 53 -10.32 1.55 -6.82
N GLU A 54 -9.71 1.03 -7.88
CA GLU A 54 -8.47 0.29 -7.84
C GLU A 54 -7.58 0.77 -8.98
N GLU A 55 -6.36 1.18 -8.65
CA GLU A 55 -5.34 1.65 -9.59
C GLU A 55 -4.14 0.72 -9.50
N THR A 56 -3.62 0.26 -10.64
CA THR A 56 -2.44 -0.59 -10.70
C THR A 56 -1.38 0.04 -11.57
N TYR A 57 -0.17 0.12 -11.04
CA TYR A 57 1.03 0.60 -11.71
C TYR A 57 1.99 -0.57 -11.89
N VAL A 58 2.49 -0.76 -13.10
CA VAL A 58 3.49 -1.79 -13.43
C VAL A 58 4.75 -1.11 -13.89
N TYR A 59 5.86 -1.42 -13.23
CA TYR A 59 7.17 -0.85 -13.52
C TYR A 59 8.01 -1.86 -14.28
N ARG A 60 8.75 -1.35 -15.26
CA ARG A 60 9.73 -2.12 -16.03
C ARG A 60 11.07 -1.42 -15.91
N TYR A 61 12.09 -2.24 -15.77
CA TYR A 61 13.48 -1.82 -15.69
C TYR A 61 14.24 -2.48 -16.83
N ASP A 62 15.22 -1.77 -17.35
CA ASP A 62 16.22 -2.27 -18.30
C ASP A 62 17.23 -3.23 -17.63
#